data_AF-A0A7Y2DIJ5-F1
#
_entry.id   AF-A0A7Y2DIJ5-F1
#
_cell.length_a   1.000
_cell.length_b   1.000
_cell.length_c   1.000
_cell.angle_alpha   90.00
_cell.angle_beta   90.00
_cell.angle_gamma   90.00
#
_symmetry.space_group_name_H-M   'P 1'
#
loop_
_entity.id
_entity.type
_entity.pdbx_description
1 polymer ?
#
loop_
_entity_poly.entity_id
_entity_poly.type
_entity_poly.pdbx_seq_one_letter_code
_entity_poly.pdbx_strand_id
1 'polypeptide(L)' 'SDHDLPEKSDDEEAMLSEAFYVEDNSRLGCQIHMTEDLDGLEVELAPES' A
#
# COMPACT_ATOMS: atom_id res chain seq x y z
N SER A 1 0.55 7.23 -8.88
CA SER A 1 1.70 8.15 -8.83
C SER A 1 3.00 7.37 -9.02
N ASP A 2 4.10 8.02 -9.40
CA ASP A 2 5.38 7.37 -9.72
C ASP A 2 6.37 7.33 -8.54
N HIS A 3 5.87 7.32 -7.30
CA HIS A 3 6.70 7.31 -6.10
C HIS A 3 7.27 5.91 -5.82
N ASP A 4 8.56 5.86 -5.50
CA ASP A 4 9.19 4.64 -5.02
C ASP A 4 8.75 4.35 -3.58
N LEU A 5 8.02 3.25 -3.39
CA LEU A 5 7.63 2.77 -2.07
C LEU A 5 8.59 1.67 -1.60
N PRO A 6 8.78 1.51 -0.29
CA PRO A 6 9.51 0.37 0.27
C PRO A 6 8.91 -0.95 -0.24
N GLU A 7 9.74 -1.98 -0.40
CA GLU A 7 9.24 -3.33 -0.73
C GLU A 7 8.23 -3.79 0.33
N LYS A 8 7.26 -4.62 -0.10
CA LYS A 8 6.32 -5.25 0.82
C LYS A 8 7.11 -6.21 1.72
N SER A 9 6.76 -6.24 3.01
CA SER A 9 7.28 -7.27 3.90
C SER A 9 6.52 -8.58 3.71
N ASP A 10 7.14 -9.71 4.09
CA ASP A 10 6.49 -11.03 4.06
C ASP A 10 5.15 -11.03 4.82
N ASP A 11 5.09 -10.33 5.97
CA ASP A 11 3.88 -10.17 6.77
C ASP A 11 2.81 -9.35 6.04
N GLU A 12 3.21 -8.30 5.33
CA GLU A 12 2.30 -7.49 4.52
C GLU A 12 1.71 -8.30 3.35
N GLU A 13 2.54 -9.07 2.65
CA GLU A 13 2.10 -9.94 1.57
C GLU A 13 1.13 -11.02 2.06
N ALA A 14 1.42 -11.65 3.20
CA ALA A 14 0.54 -12.63 3.81
C ALA A 14 -0.84 -12.02 4.13
N MET A 15 -0.88 -10.84 4.75
CA MET A 15 -2.13 -10.15 5.08
C MET A 15 -2.91 -9.69 3.84
N LEU A 16 -2.22 -9.19 2.81
CA LEU A 16 -2.85 -8.80 1.54
C LEU A 16 -3.43 -10.02 0.81
N SER A 17 -2.80 -11.19 0.91
CA SER A 17 -3.29 -12.42 0.26
C SER A 17 -4.69 -12.85 0.72
N GLU A 18 -5.11 -12.41 1.92
CA GLU A 18 -6.41 -12.70 2.50
C GLU A 18 -7.48 -11.63 2.20
N ALA A 19 -7.10 -10.50 1.59
CA ALA A 19 -8.02 -9.39 1.32
C ALA A 19 -8.73 -9.52 -0.05
N PHE A 20 -9.95 -8.97 -0.15
CA PHE A 20 -10.84 -9.19 -1.31
C PHE A 20 -10.57 -8.30 -2.52
N TYR A 21 -10.09 -7.07 -2.31
CA TYR A 21 -9.93 -6.04 -3.34
C TYR A 21 -8.46 -5.67 -3.56
N VAL A 22 -7.58 -6.68 -3.51
CA VAL A 22 -6.13 -6.46 -3.67
C VAL A 22 -5.77 -6.35 -5.15
N GLU A 23 -5.06 -5.28 -5.46
CA GLU A 23 -4.43 -5.00 -6.75
C GLU A 23 -2.90 -5.03 -6.61
N ASP A 24 -2.15 -5.05 -7.71
CA ASP A 24 -0.68 -5.17 -7.69
C ASP A 24 0.01 -4.05 -6.89
N ASN A 25 -0.55 -2.83 -6.96
CA ASN A 25 -0.09 -1.65 -6.23
C ASN A 25 -0.70 -1.50 -4.83
N SER A 26 -1.57 -2.42 -4.39
CA SER A 26 -2.17 -2.37 -3.06
C SER A 26 -1.12 -2.50 -1.97
N ARG A 27 -1.31 -1.75 -0.90
CA ARG A 27 -0.42 -1.69 0.27
C ARG A 27 -1.22 -1.55 1.55
N LEU A 28 -0.66 -2.00 2.66
CA LEU A 28 -1.19 -1.71 3.98
C LEU A 28 -0.72 -0.31 4.40
N GLY A 29 -1.66 0.63 4.50
CA GLY A 29 -1.35 2.03 4.80
C GLY A 29 -0.55 2.24 6.08
N CYS A 30 -0.65 1.34 7.06
CA CYS A 30 0.14 1.40 8.30
C CYS A 30 1.64 1.09 8.12
N GLN A 31 2.04 0.46 7.02
CA GLN A 31 3.44 0.13 6.71
C GLN A 31 4.14 1.26 5.94
N ILE A 32 3.38 2.14 5.29
CA ILE A 32 3.92 3.30 4.56
C ILE A 32 4.15 4.43 5.55
N HIS A 33 5.42 4.65 5.89
CA HIS A 33 5.82 5.77 6.73
C HIS A 33 5.93 7.04 5.89
N MET A 34 5.30 8.12 6.35
CA MET A 34 5.32 9.40 5.62
C MET A 34 6.72 10.02 5.64
N THR A 35 7.24 10.36 4.47
CA THR A 35 8.51 11.06 4.26
C THR A 35 8.32 12.20 3.27
N GLU A 36 9.30 13.10 3.16
CA GLU A 36 9.27 14.21 2.19
C GLU A 36 9.26 13.70 0.74
N ASP A 37 9.83 12.52 0.48
CA ASP A 37 9.85 11.88 -0.85
C ASP A 37 8.46 11.41 -1.31
N LEU A 38 7.46 11.39 -0.42
CA LEU A 38 6.08 11.02 -0.72
C LEU A 38 5.17 12.24 -0.94
N ASP A 39 5.73 13.45 -1.07
CA ASP A 39 4.95 14.65 -1.36
C ASP A 39 4.22 14.51 -2.70
N GLY A 40 2.89 14.65 -2.67
CA GLY A 40 2.05 14.41 -3.85
C GLY A 40 1.71 12.94 -4.10
N LEU A 41 1.97 12.02 -3.15
CA LEU A 41 1.49 10.64 -3.21
C LEU A 41 -0.03 10.59 -3.31
N GLU A 42 -0.53 10.05 -4.43
CA GLU A 42 -1.95 9.73 -4.64
C GLU A 42 -2.24 8.30 -4.19
N VAL A 43 -3.29 8.13 -3.38
CA VAL A 43 -3.77 6.82 -2.91
C VAL A 43 -5.27 6.69 -3.16
N GLU A 44 -5.70 5.46 -3.44
CA GLU A 44 -7.12 5.10 -3.55
C GLU A 44 -7.48 4.16 -2.39
N LEU A 45 -8.64 4.40 -1.77
CA LEU A 45 -9.14 3.55 -0.70
C LEU A 45 -9.93 2.39 -1.32
N ALA A 46 -9.57 1.17 -0.93
CA ALA A 46 -10.36 -0.01 -1.29
C ALA A 46 -11.82 0.16 -0.81
N PRO A 47 -12.81 -0.44 -1.53
CA PRO A 47 -14.21 -0.37 -1.14
C PRO A 47 -14.46 -0.92 0.27
N GLU A 48 -15.39 -0.29 1.00
CA GLU A 48 -15.89 -0.87 2.24
C GLU A 48 -16.57 -2.22 1.95
N SER A 49 -16.24 -3.23 2.76
CA SER A 49 -16.73 -4.61 2.65
C SER A 49 -18.06 -4.81 3.36
#